data_AF-A0A8T5U3S3-F1
#
_entry.id   AF-A0A8T5U3S3-F1
#
_cell.length_a   1.000
_cell.length_b   1.000
_cell.length_c   1.000
_cell.angle_alpha   90.00
_cell.angle_beta   90.00
_cell.angle_gamma   90.00
#
_symmetry.space_group_name_H-M   'P 1'
#
loop_
_entity.id
_entity.type
_entity.pdbx_description
1 polymer ?
#
loop_
_entity_poly.entity_id
_entity_poly.type
_entity_poly.pdbx_seq_one_letter_code
_entity_poly.pdbx_strand_id
1 'polypeptide(L)'
;MNKVFAKKKGDVSKAAIDFFSFGHLIAGYFVFLSLDALYLVIFGEFVFLLCIFTIFLCGIFWEIIENTFFFKKNIKFGYRRDSLLNSSMDIAILTIGGVIASVFLELSPDTFLVATVFFYISTILLMSIYANSIIGLFRSITKKKKVRFLLPVRFSYTVKKWRKDKQ
;
A
#
# COMPACT_ATOMS: atom_id res chain seq x y z
N MET A 1 12.26 19.92 0.50
CA MET A 1 12.75 18.75 1.25
C MET A 1 12.03 17.51 0.75
N ASN A 2 12.75 16.56 0.16
CA ASN A 2 12.18 15.27 -0.21
C ASN A 2 11.83 14.51 1.07
N LYS A 3 10.57 14.12 1.22
CA LYS A 3 10.13 13.31 2.36
C LYS A 3 10.49 11.86 2.08
N VAL A 4 11.31 11.25 2.93
CA VAL A 4 11.66 9.83 2.78
C VAL A 4 10.44 8.94 3.07
N PHE A 5 9.69 9.25 4.13
CA PHE A 5 8.50 8.50 4.53
C PHE A 5 7.25 9.38 4.50
N ALA A 6 6.13 8.83 4.01
CA ALA A 6 4.83 9.48 4.12
C ALA A 6 4.42 9.56 5.61
N LYS A 7 4.02 10.75 6.07
CA LYS A 7 3.56 10.98 7.46
C LYS A 7 2.09 11.37 7.56
N LYS A 8 1.53 11.86 6.45
CA LYS A 8 0.15 12.33 6.34
C LYS A 8 -0.43 11.86 5.01
N LYS A 9 -1.76 11.76 4.90
CA LYS A 9 -2.44 11.35 3.65
C LYS A 9 -1.96 12.11 2.40
N GLY A 10 -1.67 13.41 2.52
CA GLY A 10 -1.21 14.23 1.40
C GLY A 10 0.25 13.99 0.97
N ASP A 11 0.99 13.16 1.71
CA ASP A 11 2.37 12.76 1.40
C ASP A 11 2.45 11.45 0.60
N VAL A 12 1.36 10.68 0.56
CA VAL A 12 1.23 9.47 -0.27
C VAL A 12 1.44 9.89 -1.73
N SER A 13 2.16 9.10 -2.52
CA SER A 13 2.66 9.41 -3.88
C SER A 13 3.78 10.44 -3.99
N LYS A 14 4.10 11.18 -2.93
CA LYS A 14 5.14 12.23 -2.95
C LYS A 14 6.38 11.86 -2.15
N ALA A 15 6.20 11.10 -1.07
CA ALA A 15 7.31 10.56 -0.31
C ALA A 15 7.97 9.39 -1.05
N ALA A 16 9.24 9.11 -0.78
CA ALA A 16 9.91 7.96 -1.38
C ALA A 16 9.19 6.66 -1.03
N ILE A 17 8.92 6.46 0.27
CA ILE A 17 8.22 5.29 0.80
C ILE A 17 6.84 5.70 1.30
N ASP A 18 5.83 5.02 0.80
CA ASP A 18 4.48 5.07 1.34
C ASP A 18 3.94 3.65 1.58
N PHE A 19 2.65 3.51 1.89
CA PHE A 19 2.11 2.19 2.23
C PHE A 19 2.01 1.26 1.01
N PHE A 20 2.00 1.76 -0.23
CA PHE A 20 2.01 0.93 -1.44
C PHE A 20 3.38 0.29 -1.68
N SER A 21 4.46 0.93 -1.22
CA SER A 21 5.81 0.39 -1.32
C SER A 21 5.96 -0.99 -0.68
N PHE A 22 5.22 -1.29 0.39
CA PHE A 22 5.20 -2.64 0.98
C PHE A 22 4.52 -3.67 0.08
N GLY A 23 3.54 -3.25 -0.73
CA GLY A 23 2.95 -4.08 -1.78
C GLY A 23 3.98 -4.43 -2.85
N HIS A 24 4.80 -3.45 -3.26
CA HIS A 24 5.93 -3.70 -4.17
C HIS A 24 6.95 -4.67 -3.59
N LEU A 25 7.25 -4.60 -2.29
CA LEU A 25 8.16 -5.55 -1.64
C LEU A 25 7.63 -7.00 -1.75
N ILE A 26 6.34 -7.21 -1.45
CA ILE A 26 5.68 -8.51 -1.56
C ILE A 26 5.65 -8.98 -3.03
N ALA A 27 5.27 -8.09 -3.95
CA ALA A 27 5.20 -8.42 -5.37
C ALA A 27 6.58 -8.85 -5.90
N GLY A 28 7.63 -8.11 -5.55
CA GLY A 28 9.00 -8.42 -5.95
C GLY A 28 9.46 -9.80 -5.49
N TYR A 29 9.12 -10.15 -4.25
CA TYR A 29 9.38 -11.48 -3.68
C TYR A 29 8.75 -12.60 -4.51
N PHE A 30 7.44 -12.51 -4.79
CA PHE A 30 6.73 -13.57 -5.52
C PHE A 30 7.04 -13.59 -7.03
N VAL A 31 7.28 -12.42 -7.63
CA VAL A 31 7.73 -12.34 -9.03
C VAL A 31 9.09 -13.02 -9.17
N PHE A 32 10.00 -12.83 -8.22
CA PHE A 32 11.28 -13.54 -8.22
C PHE A 32 11.10 -15.06 -8.20
N LEU A 33 10.33 -15.60 -7.26
CA LEU A 33 10.07 -17.05 -7.19
C LEU A 33 9.43 -17.59 -8.48
N SER A 34 8.56 -16.80 -9.12
CA SER A 34 7.93 -17.17 -10.39
C SER A 34 8.93 -17.18 -11.54
N LEU A 35 9.82 -16.18 -11.59
CA LEU A 35 10.88 -16.10 -12.61
C LEU A 35 11.94 -17.17 -12.43
N ASP A 36 12.33 -17.46 -11.19
CA ASP A 36 13.22 -18.56 -10.84
C ASP A 36 12.69 -19.89 -11.40
N ALA A 37 11.44 -20.23 -11.05
CA ALA A 37 10.79 -21.44 -11.57
C ALA A 37 10.70 -21.44 -13.10
N LEU A 38 10.36 -20.31 -13.72
CA LEU A 38 10.26 -20.18 -15.18
C LEU A 38 11.61 -20.38 -15.86
N TYR A 39 12.67 -19.74 -15.37
CA TYR A 39 14.00 -19.81 -15.95
C TYR A 39 14.68 -21.15 -15.71
N LEU A 40 14.41 -21.81 -14.58
CA LEU A 40 14.81 -23.19 -14.38
C LEU A 40 14.21 -24.12 -15.44
N VAL A 41 12.95 -23.91 -15.83
CA VAL A 41 12.31 -24.68 -16.91
C VAL A 41 12.88 -24.35 -18.30
N ILE A 42 13.18 -23.08 -18.57
CA ILE A 42 13.65 -22.63 -19.90
C ILE A 42 15.13 -22.98 -20.12
N PHE A 43 15.99 -22.73 -19.13
CA PHE A 43 17.44 -22.83 -19.27
C PHE A 43 18.02 -24.08 -18.59
N GLY A 44 17.26 -24.76 -17.74
CA GLY A 44 17.74 -25.91 -16.96
C GLY A 44 18.63 -25.53 -15.77
N GLU A 45 18.88 -24.24 -15.56
CA GLU A 45 19.70 -23.73 -14.47
C GLU A 45 19.15 -22.42 -13.91
N PHE A 46 19.55 -22.10 -12.69
CA PHE A 46 19.20 -20.85 -12.04
C PHE A 46 20.06 -19.70 -12.55
N VAL A 47 19.43 -18.62 -13.03
CA VAL A 47 20.12 -17.44 -13.57
C VAL A 47 19.80 -16.20 -12.72
N PHE A 48 20.39 -16.11 -11.53
CA PHE A 48 20.13 -15.06 -10.54
C PHE A 48 20.12 -13.63 -11.11
N LEU A 49 21.19 -13.25 -11.83
CA LEU A 49 21.34 -11.90 -12.37
C LEU A 49 20.24 -11.58 -13.39
N LEU A 50 19.81 -12.57 -14.18
CA LEU A 50 18.71 -12.40 -15.13
C LEU A 50 17.38 -12.22 -14.41
N CYS A 51 17.10 -12.99 -13.34
CA CYS A 51 15.91 -12.79 -12.51
C CYS A 51 15.85 -11.35 -11.96
N ILE A 52 16.93 -10.87 -11.34
CA ILE A 52 16.99 -9.52 -10.76
C ILE A 52 16.85 -8.45 -11.84
N PHE A 53 17.52 -8.60 -12.98
CA PHE A 53 17.41 -7.67 -14.09
C PHE A 53 15.99 -7.63 -14.66
N THR A 54 15.35 -8.78 -14.83
CA THR A 54 13.96 -8.86 -15.31
C THR A 54 13.00 -8.20 -14.32
N ILE A 55 13.15 -8.41 -13.00
CA ILE A 55 12.32 -7.73 -11.99
C ILE A 55 12.48 -6.22 -12.07
N PHE A 56 13.71 -5.73 -12.20
CA PHE A 56 13.97 -4.30 -12.32
C PHE A 56 13.26 -3.70 -13.55
N LEU A 57 13.35 -4.37 -14.71
CA LEU A 57 12.63 -3.95 -15.92
C LEU A 57 11.11 -4.02 -15.75
N CYS A 58 10.59 -5.09 -15.14
CA CYS A 58 9.18 -5.21 -14.81
C CYS A 58 8.71 -4.07 -13.90
N GLY A 59 9.51 -3.67 -12.92
CA GLY A 59 9.23 -2.53 -12.05
C GLY A 59 9.13 -1.21 -12.82
N ILE A 60 10.10 -0.93 -13.71
CA ILE A 60 10.05 0.27 -14.56
C ILE A 60 8.77 0.27 -15.40
N PHE A 61 8.48 -0.86 -16.05
CA PHE A 61 7.30 -0.97 -16.90
C PHE A 61 6.00 -0.83 -16.11
N TRP A 62 5.93 -1.44 -14.92
CA TRP A 62 4.78 -1.31 -14.03
C TRP A 62 4.54 0.13 -13.60
N GLU A 63 5.58 0.84 -13.15
CA GLU A 63 5.49 2.25 -12.77
C GLU A 63 5.02 3.14 -13.91
N ILE A 64 5.48 2.86 -15.14
CA ILE A 64 5.02 3.58 -16.34
C ILE A 64 3.54 3.31 -16.58
N ILE A 65 3.09 2.05 -16.57
CA ILE A 65 1.68 1.69 -16.75
C ILE A 65 0.81 2.36 -15.69
N GLU A 66 1.22 2.26 -14.43
CA GLU A 66 0.44 2.79 -13.31
C GLU A 66 0.29 4.31 -13.41
N ASN A 67 1.39 5.02 -13.67
CA ASN A 67 1.39 6.48 -13.72
C ASN A 67 0.93 7.08 -15.06
N THR A 68 0.69 6.26 -16.07
CA THR A 68 0.14 6.69 -17.36
C THR A 68 -1.27 6.16 -17.59
N PHE A 69 -1.44 4.84 -17.69
CA PHE A 69 -2.69 4.20 -18.05
C PHE A 69 -3.68 4.19 -16.88
N PHE A 70 -3.28 3.72 -15.69
CA PHE A 70 -4.21 3.66 -14.54
C PHE A 70 -4.59 5.06 -14.04
N PHE A 71 -3.66 6.01 -14.09
CA PHE A 71 -3.95 7.40 -13.79
C PHE A 71 -4.96 7.99 -14.80
N LYS A 72 -4.75 7.86 -16.10
CA LYS A 72 -5.69 8.35 -17.14
C LYS A 72 -7.07 7.69 -17.06
N LYS A 73 -7.11 6.41 -16.70
CA LYS A 73 -8.36 5.65 -16.56
C LYS A 73 -9.05 5.85 -15.22
N ASN A 74 -8.51 6.69 -14.32
CA ASN A 74 -9.14 6.95 -13.03
C ASN A 74 -9.29 5.67 -12.18
N ILE A 75 -8.39 4.69 -12.37
CA ILE A 75 -8.38 3.42 -11.63
C ILE A 75 -7.36 3.47 -10.49
N LYS A 76 -6.34 4.32 -10.63
CA LYS A 76 -5.29 4.48 -9.61
C LYS A 76 -5.87 4.97 -8.29
N PHE A 77 -5.49 4.29 -7.20
CA PHE A 77 -6.02 4.58 -5.86
C PHE A 77 -5.84 6.06 -5.50
N GLY A 78 -6.93 6.70 -5.07
CA GLY A 78 -6.91 8.10 -4.65
C GLY A 78 -6.65 9.11 -5.78
N TYR A 79 -6.79 8.72 -7.05
CA TYR A 79 -6.66 9.59 -8.23
C TYR A 79 -5.39 10.44 -8.22
N ARG A 80 -4.30 9.82 -7.79
CA ARG A 80 -3.00 10.49 -7.60
C ARG A 80 -2.00 9.99 -8.63
N ARG A 81 -1.03 10.85 -8.96
CA ARG A 81 0.15 10.46 -9.70
C ARG A 81 1.33 10.40 -8.74
N ASP A 82 2.20 9.42 -8.95
CA ASP A 82 3.42 9.30 -8.14
C ASP A 82 4.46 10.27 -8.65
N SER A 83 5.21 10.81 -7.70
CA SER A 83 6.42 11.56 -7.97
C SER A 83 7.50 10.62 -8.47
N LEU A 84 8.45 11.16 -9.26
CA LEU A 84 9.60 10.38 -9.73
C LEU A 84 10.35 9.70 -8.58
N LEU A 85 10.46 10.37 -7.43
CA LEU A 85 11.11 9.80 -6.25
C LEU A 85 10.38 8.57 -5.70
N ASN A 86 9.05 8.61 -5.67
CA ASN A 86 8.24 7.48 -5.20
C ASN A 86 8.34 6.31 -6.17
N SER A 87 8.12 6.55 -7.48
CA SER A 87 8.26 5.52 -8.51
C SER A 87 9.64 4.86 -8.51
N SER A 88 10.71 5.64 -8.42
CA SER A 88 12.07 5.09 -8.35
C SER A 88 12.28 4.22 -7.10
N MET A 89 11.70 4.61 -5.97
CA MET A 89 11.78 3.84 -4.73
C MET A 89 10.94 2.56 -4.79
N ASP A 90 9.76 2.61 -5.40
CA ASP A 90 8.91 1.44 -5.59
C ASP A 90 9.58 0.39 -6.49
N ILE A 91 10.29 0.81 -7.55
CA ILE A 91 11.15 -0.07 -8.37
C ILE A 91 12.27 -0.68 -7.53
N ALA A 92 12.97 0.13 -6.73
CA ALA A 92 14.05 -0.37 -5.88
C ALA A 92 13.54 -1.39 -4.84
N ILE A 93 12.40 -1.11 -4.22
CA ILE A 93 11.78 -1.98 -3.21
C ILE A 93 11.25 -3.27 -3.84
N LEU A 94 10.68 -3.21 -5.05
CA LEU A 94 10.33 -4.40 -5.83
C LEU A 94 11.58 -5.28 -6.03
N THR A 95 12.69 -4.71 -6.49
CA THR A 95 13.95 -5.46 -6.67
C THR A 95 14.49 -6.04 -5.37
N ILE A 96 14.43 -5.28 -4.26
CA ILE A 96 14.82 -5.75 -2.92
C ILE A 96 13.98 -6.96 -2.50
N GLY A 97 12.67 -6.96 -2.79
CA GLY A 97 11.80 -8.10 -2.53
C GLY A 97 12.30 -9.37 -3.22
N GLY A 98 12.76 -9.25 -4.47
CA GLY A 98 13.36 -10.36 -5.20
C GLY A 98 14.69 -10.84 -4.61
N VAL A 99 15.55 -9.92 -4.15
CA VAL A 99 16.79 -10.29 -3.45
C VAL A 99 16.49 -11.02 -2.13
N ILE A 100 15.45 -10.64 -1.39
CA ILE A 100 15.04 -11.36 -0.18
C ILE A 100 14.57 -12.78 -0.54
N ALA A 101 13.79 -12.92 -1.62
CA ALA A 101 13.35 -14.24 -2.10
C ALA A 101 14.53 -15.15 -2.45
N SER A 102 15.56 -14.63 -3.12
CA SER A 102 16.74 -15.42 -3.45
C SER A 102 17.47 -15.92 -2.22
N VAL A 103 17.60 -15.08 -1.18
CA VAL A 103 18.19 -15.49 0.10
C VAL A 103 17.36 -16.59 0.77
N PHE A 104 16.03 -16.51 0.66
CA PHE A 104 15.15 -17.51 1.25
C PHE A 104 15.22 -18.86 0.53
N LEU A 105 15.48 -18.87 -0.78
CA LEU A 105 15.63 -20.11 -1.55
C LEU A 105 16.82 -20.97 -1.11
N GLU A 106 17.85 -20.36 -0.49
CA GLU A 106 19.01 -21.07 0.06
C GLU A 106 18.69 -21.82 1.36
N LEU A 107 17.49 -21.65 1.91
CA LEU A 107 17.03 -22.33 3.13
C LEU A 107 16.54 -23.75 2.83
N SER A 108 16.51 -24.61 3.85
CA SER A 108 15.84 -25.90 3.72
C SER A 108 14.35 -25.72 3.40
N PRO A 109 13.70 -26.65 2.67
CA PRO A 109 12.31 -26.46 2.22
C PRO A 109 11.32 -26.08 3.32
N ASP A 110 11.40 -26.73 4.49
CA ASP A 110 10.54 -26.42 5.64
C ASP A 110 10.78 -25.00 6.16
N THR A 111 12.05 -24.60 6.26
CA THR A 111 12.44 -23.28 6.74
C THR A 111 12.06 -22.20 5.74
N PHE A 112 12.22 -22.46 4.43
CA PHE A 112 11.75 -21.59 3.36
C PHE A 112 10.25 -21.32 3.47
N LEU A 113 9.43 -22.36 3.62
CA LEU A 113 7.97 -22.21 3.74
C LEU A 113 7.59 -21.39 4.96
N VAL A 114 8.15 -21.70 6.12
CA VAL A 114 7.90 -20.96 7.37
C VAL A 114 8.33 -19.50 7.22
N ALA A 115 9.54 -19.25 6.73
CA ALA A 115 10.06 -17.90 6.52
C ALA A 115 9.20 -17.10 5.54
N THR A 116 8.76 -17.72 4.44
CA THR A 116 7.87 -17.10 3.44
C THR A 116 6.55 -16.66 4.07
N VAL A 117 5.92 -17.54 4.87
CA VAL A 117 4.67 -17.22 5.57
C VAL A 117 4.86 -16.06 6.54
N PHE A 118 5.92 -16.09 7.35
CA PHE A 118 6.22 -15.00 8.28
C PHE A 118 6.53 -13.68 7.56
N PHE A 119 7.29 -13.72 6.47
CA PHE A 119 7.58 -12.56 5.63
C PHE A 119 6.29 -11.94 5.07
N TYR A 120 5.40 -12.76 4.50
CA TYR A 120 4.13 -12.29 3.95
C TYR A 120 3.23 -11.68 5.03
N ILE A 121 3.02 -12.38 6.15
CA ILE A 121 2.17 -11.91 7.25
C ILE A 121 2.74 -10.63 7.87
N SER A 122 4.04 -10.59 8.16
CA SER A 122 4.67 -9.42 8.76
C SER A 122 4.63 -8.20 7.84
N THR A 123 4.82 -8.38 6.53
CA THR A 123 4.76 -7.28 5.56
C THR A 123 3.35 -6.75 5.39
N ILE A 124 2.33 -7.61 5.36
CA ILE A 124 0.92 -7.19 5.35
C ILE A 124 0.56 -6.45 6.64
N LEU A 125 1.00 -6.95 7.79
CA LEU A 125 0.75 -6.31 9.07
C LEU A 125 1.39 -4.92 9.11
N LEU A 126 2.65 -4.80 8.67
CA LEU A 126 3.37 -3.53 8.59
C LEU A 126 2.68 -2.55 7.64
N MET A 127 2.30 -3.00 6.44
CA MET A 127 1.52 -2.22 5.48
C MET A 127 0.21 -1.72 6.10
N SER A 128 -0.51 -2.58 6.82
CA SER A 128 -1.81 -2.25 7.44
C SER A 128 -1.67 -1.24 8.58
N ILE A 129 -0.65 -1.42 9.44
CA ILE A 129 -0.33 -0.49 10.54
C ILE A 129 0.05 0.87 9.95
N TYR A 130 0.87 0.88 8.90
CA TYR A 130 1.34 2.12 8.28
C TYR A 130 0.22 2.85 7.52
N ALA A 131 -0.61 2.13 6.77
CA ALA A 131 -1.80 2.70 6.14
C ALA A 131 -2.74 3.32 7.19
N ASN A 132 -2.91 2.65 8.34
CA ASN A 132 -3.73 3.19 9.42
C ASN A 132 -3.13 4.45 10.07
N SER A 133 -1.81 4.50 10.27
CA SER A 133 -1.16 5.67 10.88
C SER A 133 -1.26 6.92 10.00
N ILE A 134 -1.23 6.74 8.67
CA ILE A 134 -1.29 7.84 7.70
C ILE A 134 -2.73 8.25 7.36
N ILE A 135 -3.59 7.28 7.07
CA ILE A 135 -4.93 7.51 6.49
C ILE A 135 -6.03 7.43 7.56
N GLY A 136 -5.74 6.85 8.72
CA GLY A 136 -6.74 6.62 9.76
C GLY A 136 -7.80 5.61 9.34
N LEU A 137 -7.41 4.60 8.55
CA LEU A 137 -8.30 3.59 7.96
C LEU A 137 -9.24 2.97 9.03
N PHE A 138 -8.70 2.66 10.22
CA PHE A 138 -9.47 2.11 11.36
C PHE A 138 -10.08 3.17 12.29
N ARG A 139 -9.64 4.44 12.23
CA ARG A 139 -10.28 5.55 12.99
C ARG A 139 -11.68 5.88 12.48
N SER A 140 -11.99 5.61 11.21
CA SER A 140 -13.34 5.83 10.67
C SER A 140 -14.36 4.80 11.19
N ILE A 141 -13.91 3.55 11.41
CA ILE A 141 -14.74 2.42 11.87
C ILE A 141 -15.18 2.65 13.33
N THR A 142 -14.28 3.16 14.17
CA THR A 142 -14.56 3.48 15.57
C THR A 142 -15.46 4.71 15.74
N LYS A 143 -15.33 5.74 14.89
CA LYS A 143 -16.20 6.93 14.94
C LYS A 143 -17.65 6.64 14.51
N LYS A 144 -17.87 5.78 13.51
CA LYS A 144 -19.25 5.44 13.07
C LYS A 144 -20.06 4.69 14.14
N LYS A 145 -19.42 4.00 15.09
CA LYS A 145 -20.12 3.28 16.16
C LYS A 145 -20.65 4.20 17.28
N LYS A 146 -20.15 5.43 17.41
CA LYS A 146 -20.50 6.35 18.52
C LYS A 146 -21.69 7.27 18.25
N VAL A 147 -22.24 7.32 17.02
CA VAL A 147 -23.31 8.26 16.64
C VAL A 147 -24.72 7.63 16.63
N ARG A 148 -24.86 6.33 16.92
CA ARG A 148 -26.16 5.63 16.85
C ARG A 148 -26.92 5.51 18.18
N PHE A 149 -26.58 6.31 19.19
CA PHE A 149 -27.23 6.29 20.52
C PHE A 149 -27.54 7.69 21.09
N LEU A 150 -27.74 8.69 20.22
CA LEU A 150 -28.31 9.97 20.65
C LEU A 150 -29.60 10.20 19.87
N LEU A 151 -30.70 9.66 20.40
CA LEU A 151 -32.05 10.12 20.08
C LEU A 151 -32.14 11.62 20.39
N PRO A 152 -32.58 12.48 19.46
CA PRO A 152 -32.91 13.85 19.81
C PRO A 152 -34.29 13.85 20.46
N VAL A 153 -34.35 13.79 21.79
CA VAL A 153 -35.56 14.23 22.52
C VAL A 153 -35.58 15.76 22.43
N ARG A 154 -36.13 16.30 21.34
CA ARG A 154 -36.53 17.71 21.26
C ARG A 154 -37.93 17.83 21.85
N PHE A 155 -38.02 18.13 23.14
CA PHE A 155 -39.15 18.89 23.68
C PHE A 155 -38.69 20.33 23.85
N SER A 156 -39.20 21.22 23.00
CA SER A 156 -39.09 22.67 23.21
C SER A 156 -40.47 23.27 22.98
N TYR A 157 -41.28 23.27 24.05
CA TYR A 157 -42.41 24.20 24.16
C TYR A 157 -41.91 25.39 24.95
N THR A 158 -41.41 26.41 24.25
CA THR A 158 -41.21 27.73 24.86
C THR A 158 -42.45 28.57 24.59
N VAL A 159 -43.25 28.70 25.64
CA VAL A 159 -44.36 29.64 25.79
C VAL A 159 -43.91 31.04 25.36
N LYS A 160 -44.57 31.63 24.35
CA LYS A 160 -44.49 33.07 24.07
C LYS A 160 -45.85 33.70 24.32
N LYS A 161 -46.05 34.08 25.58
CA LYS A 161 -47.07 35.05 26.02
C LYS A 161 -46.48 36.45 25.83
N TRP A 162 -47.36 37.44 25.57
CA TRP A 162 -47.11 38.90 25.42
C TRP A 162 -46.57 39.34 24.06
N ARG A 163 -47.07 40.38 23.38
CA ARG A 163 -47.91 41.58 23.63
C ARG A 163 -48.26 42.04 22.18
N LYS A 164 -49.29 42.80 21.81
CA LYS A 164 -49.86 44.02 22.38
C LYS A 164 -50.96 44.45 21.41
N ASP A 165 -52.03 44.97 21.99
CA ASP A 165 -52.95 45.96 21.45
C ASP A 165 -52.37 46.84 20.32
N LYS A 166 -53.04 46.82 19.17
CA LYS A 166 -53.15 47.92 18.18
C LYS A 166 -54.55 47.80 17.60
N GLN A 167 -55.44 48.66 18.08
CA GLN A 167 -56.05 49.78 17.33
C GLN A 167 -57.11 49.31 16.35
#